data_AF-A0A7W2NYJ3-F1
#
_entry.id   AF-A0A7W2NYJ3-F1
#
_cell.length_a   1.000
_cell.length_b   1.000
_cell.length_c   1.000
_cell.angle_alpha   90.00
_cell.angle_beta   90.00
_cell.angle_gamma   90.00
#
_symmetry.space_group_name_H-M   'P 1'
#
loop_
_entity.id
_entity.type
_entity.pdbx_description
1 polymer ?
#
loop_
_entity_poly.entity_id
_entity_poly.type
_entity_poly.pdbx_seq_one_letter_code
_entity_poly.pdbx_strand_id
1 'polypeptide(L)'
;MDNKLTNKVPVESMPRFVQVDDWIFEIKTVRALRVEEYGKPYTAIANLTVNGDNAYIDGLLTREDEKFSRKDFQAFYKVCQQMTIKKAHFDRFKNNKLIAESVDITPVKSVKQQTILKLVR
;
A
#
# COMPACT_ATOMS: atom_id res chain seq x y z
N MET A 1 30.45 16.53 -7.20
CA MET A 1 29.28 17.42 -7.25
C MET A 1 28.06 16.57 -7.01
N ASP A 2 27.64 16.52 -5.75
CA ASP A 2 26.68 15.55 -5.23
C ASP A 2 25.25 16.03 -5.48
N ASN A 3 24.54 15.37 -6.39
CA ASN A 3 23.11 15.62 -6.58
C ASN A 3 22.29 14.63 -5.74
N LYS A 4 22.05 14.97 -4.47
CA LYS A 4 21.09 14.25 -3.62
C LYS A 4 19.68 14.82 -3.82
N LEU A 5 18.98 14.34 -4.85
CA LEU A 5 17.53 14.42 -4.92
C LEU A 5 16.94 13.18 -4.24
N THR A 6 16.52 13.30 -2.98
CA THR A 6 15.40 12.47 -2.48
C THR A 6 14.50 13.32 -1.60
N ASN A 7 13.52 13.99 -2.23
CA ASN A 7 12.35 14.50 -1.54
C ASN A 7 11.63 13.29 -0.91
N LYS A 8 11.89 13.05 0.38
CA LYS A 8 11.12 12.10 1.20
C LYS A 8 9.79 12.75 1.51
N VAL A 9 8.80 12.57 0.64
CA VAL A 9 7.41 12.85 0.99
C VAL A 9 7.08 12.01 2.23
N PRO A 10 6.60 12.59 3.34
CA PRO A 10 6.19 11.83 4.51
C PRO A 10 5.11 10.83 4.09
N VAL A 11 5.36 9.55 4.34
CA VAL A 11 4.35 8.53 4.14
C VAL A 11 3.46 8.58 5.38
N GLU A 12 2.38 9.36 5.30
CA GLU A 12 1.37 9.45 6.36
C GLU A 12 0.65 8.10 6.52
N SER A 13 0.39 7.69 7.77
CA SER A 13 -0.34 6.46 8.06
C SER A 13 -1.80 6.60 7.61
N MET A 14 -2.31 5.59 6.91
CA MET A 14 -3.71 5.51 6.51
C MET A 14 -4.50 4.73 7.57
N PRO A 15 -5.53 5.33 8.21
CA PRO A 15 -6.42 4.60 9.09
C PRO A 15 -7.06 3.42 8.35
N ARG A 16 -7.08 2.24 8.98
CA ARG A 16 -7.75 1.04 8.44
C ARG A 16 -9.20 0.90 8.87
N PHE A 17 -9.73 1.85 9.63
CA PHE A 17 -11.10 1.80 10.09
C PHE A 17 -11.67 3.21 10.22
N VAL A 18 -12.99 3.29 10.21
CA VAL A 18 -13.75 4.48 10.54
C VAL A 18 -14.77 4.13 11.60
N GLN A 19 -15.07 5.07 12.50
CA GLN A 19 -16.14 4.93 13.47
C GLN A 19 -17.34 5.77 13.03
N VAL A 20 -18.52 5.17 13.06
CA VAL A 20 -19.81 5.84 12.82
C VAL A 20 -20.74 5.41 13.94
N ASP A 21 -21.18 6.36 14.76
CA ASP A 21 -21.92 6.13 15.98
C ASP A 21 -21.22 5.07 16.88
N ASP A 22 -21.93 3.98 17.20
CA ASP A 22 -21.45 2.87 18.03
C ASP A 22 -20.71 1.79 17.22
N TRP A 23 -20.53 1.96 15.90
CA TRP A 23 -19.95 0.96 15.01
C TRP A 23 -18.55 1.33 14.53
N ILE A 24 -17.67 0.33 14.49
CA ILE A 24 -16.36 0.41 13.83
C ILE A 24 -16.42 -0.38 12.52
N PHE A 25 -16.13 0.28 11.42
CA PHE A 25 -16.02 -0.33 10.09
C PHE A 25 -14.55 -0.43 9.71
N GLU A 26 -14.07 -1.66 9.47
CA GLU A 26 -12.68 -1.93 9.09
C GLU A 26 -12.55 -2.18 7.58
N ILE A 27 -11.43 -1.72 7.00
CA ILE A 27 -11.01 -2.06 5.64
C ILE A 27 -10.65 -3.54 5.61
N LYS A 28 -11.52 -4.32 4.95
CA LYS A 28 -11.28 -5.74 4.70
C LYS A 28 -10.56 -6.00 3.37
N THR A 29 -10.90 -5.22 2.35
CA THR A 29 -10.36 -5.39 1.00
C THR A 29 -10.17 -4.05 0.31
N VAL A 30 -9.15 -3.96 -0.54
CA VAL A 30 -8.86 -2.81 -1.38
C VAL A 30 -8.72 -3.29 -2.82
N ARG A 31 -9.43 -2.62 -3.72
CA ARG A 31 -9.25 -2.79 -5.17
C ARG A 31 -8.20 -1.79 -5.66
N ALA A 32 -7.06 -2.29 -6.12
CA ALA A 32 -5.98 -1.46 -6.66
C ALA A 32 -6.17 -1.31 -8.17
N LEU A 33 -6.17 -0.06 -8.67
CA LEU A 33 -6.30 0.27 -10.08
C LEU A 33 -5.10 1.12 -10.51
N ARG A 34 -4.37 0.68 -11.54
CA ARG A 34 -3.36 1.53 -12.18
C ARG A 34 -4.04 2.32 -13.30
N VAL A 35 -4.37 3.56 -13.00
CA VAL A 35 -5.10 4.47 -13.88
C VAL A 35 -4.63 5.90 -13.63
N GLU A 36 -4.73 6.75 -14.64
CA GLU A 36 -4.41 8.19 -14.52
C GLU A 36 -5.43 8.92 -13.65
N GLU A 37 -6.72 8.59 -13.80
CA GLU A 37 -7.84 9.21 -13.10
C GLU A 37 -8.89 8.15 -12.76
N TYR A 38 -9.49 8.27 -11.57
CA TYR A 38 -10.53 7.35 -11.15
C TYR A 38 -11.74 7.39 -12.11
N GLY A 39 -12.30 6.23 -12.41
CA GLY A 39 -13.40 6.09 -13.38
C GLY A 39 -12.96 5.94 -14.85
N LYS A 40 -11.70 6.25 -15.19
CA LYS A 40 -11.16 5.95 -16.53
C LYS A 40 -10.76 4.49 -16.68
N PRO A 41 -10.57 4.00 -17.91
CA PRO A 41 -10.07 2.64 -18.15
C PRO A 41 -8.67 2.45 -17.55
N TYR A 42 -8.52 1.50 -16.63
CA TYR A 42 -7.25 1.16 -16.00
C TYR A 42 -6.38 0.27 -16.90
N THR A 43 -5.07 0.29 -16.66
CA THR A 43 -4.08 -0.55 -17.38
C THR A 43 -3.61 -1.75 -16.56
N ALA A 44 -3.83 -1.73 -15.24
CA ALA A 44 -3.63 -2.88 -14.37
C ALA A 44 -4.62 -2.86 -13.19
N ILE A 45 -4.91 -4.04 -12.64
CA ILE A 45 -5.77 -4.25 -11.47
C ILE A 45 -5.16 -5.32 -10.57
N ALA A 46 -5.40 -5.21 -9.26
CA ALA A 46 -5.18 -6.27 -8.29
C ALA A 46 -6.14 -6.11 -7.11
N ASN A 47 -6.32 -7.16 -6.33
CA ASN A 47 -7.02 -7.10 -5.05
C ASN A 47 -6.02 -7.22 -3.91
N LEU A 48 -6.31 -6.52 -2.81
CA LEU A 48 -5.57 -6.59 -1.57
C LEU A 48 -6.56 -6.92 -0.45
N THR A 49 -6.44 -8.11 0.15
CA THR A 49 -7.26 -8.50 1.30
C THR A 49 -6.46 -8.38 2.58
N VAL A 50 -7.02 -7.74 3.61
CA VAL A 50 -6.36 -7.48 4.89
C VAL A 50 -6.92 -8.42 5.98
N ASN A 51 -6.01 -9.08 6.69
CA ASN A 51 -6.29 -9.96 7.82
C ASN A 51 -5.32 -9.63 8.97
N GLY A 52 -5.78 -8.78 9.90
CA GLY A 52 -4.95 -8.27 10.99
C GLY A 52 -3.74 -7.50 10.43
N ASP A 53 -2.54 -7.98 10.75
CA ASP A 53 -1.28 -7.38 10.29
C ASP A 53 -0.75 -7.98 8.98
N ASN A 54 -1.53 -8.84 8.31
CA ASN A 54 -1.16 -9.47 7.04
C ASN A 54 -2.02 -8.95 5.91
N ALA A 55 -1.43 -8.81 4.72
CA ALA A 55 -2.17 -8.51 3.51
C ALA A 55 -1.87 -9.53 2.41
N TYR A 56 -2.87 -9.84 1.60
CA TYR A 56 -2.81 -10.81 0.51
C TYR A 56 -3.12 -10.09 -0.80
N ILE A 57 -2.15 -10.05 -1.71
CA ILE A 57 -2.23 -9.44 -3.02
C ILE A 57 -2.42 -10.55 -4.04
N ASP A 58 -3.55 -10.52 -4.73
CA ASP A 58 -3.91 -11.47 -5.77
C ASP A 58 -4.59 -10.77 -6.96
N GLY A 59 -4.95 -11.57 -7.96
CA GLY A 59 -5.72 -11.08 -9.10
C GLY A 59 -5.00 -10.01 -9.92
N LEU A 60 -3.66 -10.00 -9.87
CA LEU A 60 -2.85 -9.06 -10.66
C LEU A 60 -3.04 -9.36 -12.15
N LEU A 61 -3.69 -8.43 -12.84
CA LEU A 61 -3.90 -8.49 -14.27
C LEU A 61 -3.45 -7.16 -14.89
N THR A 62 -2.74 -7.24 -16.01
CA THR A 62 -2.35 -6.10 -16.84
C THR A 62 -3.00 -6.21 -18.21
N ARG A 63 -3.11 -5.10 -18.93
CA ARG A 63 -3.39 -5.14 -20.37
C ARG A 63 -2.25 -5.85 -21.12
N GLU A 64 -2.53 -6.39 -22.30
CA GLU A 64 -1.60 -7.25 -23.06
C GLU A 64 -0.18 -6.70 -23.19
N ASP A 65 -0.04 -5.41 -23.50
CA ASP A 65 1.28 -4.78 -23.70
C ASP A 65 1.87 -4.12 -22.44
N GLU A 66 1.18 -4.23 -21.31
CA GLU A 66 1.55 -3.56 -20.08
C GLU A 66 2.27 -4.51 -19.13
N LYS A 67 3.41 -4.04 -18.61
CA LYS A 67 4.23 -4.81 -17.67
C LYS A 67 4.03 -4.31 -16.25
N PHE A 68 3.94 -5.25 -15.32
CA PHE A 68 4.06 -4.96 -13.90
C PHE A 68 5.53 -4.75 -13.54
N SER A 69 5.87 -3.53 -13.14
CA SER A 69 7.24 -3.10 -12.90
C SER A 69 7.60 -3.11 -11.41
N ARG A 70 8.90 -2.90 -11.11
CA ARG A 70 9.36 -2.68 -9.73
C ARG A 70 8.73 -1.44 -9.09
N LYS A 71 8.39 -0.42 -9.89
CA LYS A 71 7.71 0.79 -9.40
C LYS A 71 6.29 0.46 -8.94
N ASP A 72 5.61 -0.40 -9.68
CA ASP A 72 4.27 -0.87 -9.31
C ASP A 72 4.33 -1.67 -8.02
N PHE A 73 5.25 -2.64 -7.91
CA PHE A 73 5.48 -3.38 -6.66
C PHE A 73 5.73 -2.47 -5.46
N GLN A 74 6.55 -1.41 -5.64
CA GLN A 74 6.82 -0.45 -4.58
C GLN A 74 5.57 0.33 -4.14
N ALA A 75 4.59 0.55 -5.03
CA ALA A 75 3.32 1.17 -4.67
C ALA A 75 2.52 0.27 -3.70
N PHE A 76 2.44 -1.03 -3.97
CA PHE A 76 1.81 -2.00 -3.05
C PHE A 76 2.53 -2.06 -1.70
N TYR A 77 3.87 -2.08 -1.72
CA TYR A 77 4.66 -2.04 -0.50
C TYR A 77 4.35 -0.79 0.33
N LYS A 78 4.33 0.39 -0.30
CA LYS A 78 4.00 1.67 0.37
C LYS A 78 2.59 1.67 0.95
N VAL A 79 1.60 1.17 0.23
CA VAL A 79 0.22 1.05 0.74
C VAL A 79 0.19 0.15 1.97
N CYS A 80 0.90 -0.98 1.96
CA CYS A 80 1.03 -1.85 3.13
C CYS A 80 1.71 -1.12 4.31
N GLN A 81 2.76 -0.33 4.05
CA GLN A 81 3.41 0.49 5.08
C GLN A 81 2.45 1.53 5.68
N GLN A 82 1.70 2.24 4.84
CA GLN A 82 0.72 3.26 5.25
C GLN A 82 -0.37 2.65 6.11
N MET A 83 -0.82 1.46 5.75
CA MET A 83 -1.78 0.68 6.51
C MET A 83 -1.15 -0.09 7.66
N THR A 84 0.10 0.14 8.04
CA THR A 84 0.77 -0.56 9.17
C THR A 84 0.70 -2.10 9.11
N ILE A 85 0.64 -2.66 7.90
CA ILE A 85 0.76 -4.10 7.65
C ILE A 85 2.20 -4.54 7.96
N LYS A 86 2.37 -5.72 8.58
CA LYS A 86 3.68 -6.29 8.90
C LYS A 86 4.18 -7.26 7.84
N LYS A 87 3.27 -7.95 7.15
CA LYS A 87 3.62 -8.94 6.12
C LYS A 87 2.65 -8.90 4.95
N ALA A 88 3.19 -8.96 3.74
CA ALA A 88 2.42 -9.01 2.51
C ALA A 88 2.71 -10.30 1.75
N HIS A 89 1.67 -10.94 1.24
CA HIS A 89 1.72 -12.14 0.42
C HIS A 89 1.34 -11.76 -1.01
N PHE A 90 2.14 -12.16 -2.00
CA PHE A 90 1.95 -11.83 -3.40
C PHE A 90 1.85 -13.10 -4.23
N ASP A 91 0.77 -13.20 -4.99
CA ASP A 91 0.65 -14.17 -6.07
C ASP A 91 1.13 -13.54 -7.37
N ARG A 92 2.22 -14.07 -7.94
CA ARG A 92 2.76 -13.61 -9.23
C ARG A 92 2.94 -14.75 -10.21
N PHE A 93 2.67 -14.49 -11.49
CA PHE A 93 3.08 -15.41 -12.55
C PHE A 93 4.54 -15.15 -12.94
N LYS A 94 5.37 -16.19 -12.87
CA LYS A 94 6.76 -16.17 -13.35
C LYS A 94 7.01 -17.46 -14.12
N ASN A 95 7.48 -17.33 -15.36
CA ASN A 95 7.70 -18.47 -16.27
C ASN A 95 6.45 -19.37 -16.41
N ASN A 96 5.27 -18.75 -16.60
CA ASN A 96 3.96 -19.41 -16.69
C ASN A 96 3.55 -20.27 -15.47
N LYS A 97 4.17 -20.03 -14.30
CA LYS A 97 3.78 -20.65 -13.04
C LYS A 97 3.36 -19.59 -12.03
N LEU A 98 2.29 -19.86 -11.30
CA LEU A 98 1.92 -19.07 -10.14
C LEU A 98 2.94 -19.32 -9.03
N ILE A 99 3.54 -18.25 -8.52
CA ILE A 99 4.46 -18.26 -7.39
C ILE A 99 3.86 -17.37 -6.32
N ALA A 100 3.65 -17.94 -5.14
CA ALA A 100 3.32 -17.21 -3.93
C ALA A 100 4.62 -16.79 -3.23
N GLU A 101 4.79 -15.49 -3.00
CA GLU A 101 5.92 -14.93 -2.26
C GLU A 101 5.43 -14.12 -1.06
N SER A 102 6.20 -14.11 0.01
CA SER A 102 5.88 -13.31 1.20
C SER A 102 7.02 -12.35 1.49
N VAL A 103 6.68 -11.12 1.86
CA VAL A 103 7.63 -10.05 2.12
C VAL A 103 7.27 -9.36 3.43
N ASP A 104 8.28 -9.18 4.28
CA ASP A 104 8.14 -8.40 5.50
C ASP A 104 8.11 -6.90 5.16
N ILE A 105 7.13 -6.20 5.74
CA ILE A 105 6.90 -4.78 5.54
C ILE A 105 7.59 -4.01 6.66
N THR A 106 8.52 -3.16 6.28
CA THR A 106 9.23 -2.29 7.23
C THR A 106 8.35 -1.10 7.56
N PRO A 107 8.11 -0.78 8.84
CA PRO A 107 7.32 0.40 9.20
C PRO A 107 7.95 1.68 8.66
N VAL A 108 7.13 2.64 8.25
CA VAL A 108 7.61 3.99 7.96
C VAL A 108 8.16 4.56 9.27
N LYS A 109 9.38 5.07 9.26
CA LYS A 109 9.89 5.87 10.38
C LYS A 109 9.03 7.13 10.47
N SER A 110 8.10 7.17 11.43
CA SER A 110 7.33 8.36 11.74
C SER A 110 8.30 9.51 12.04
N VAL A 111 8.27 10.57 11.24
CA VAL A 111 8.83 11.85 11.67
C VAL A 111 7.97 12.26 12.86
N LYS A 112 8.55 12.27 14.07
CA LYS A 112 7.86 12.80 15.25
C LYS A 112 7.47 14.24 14.92
N GLN A 113 6.18 14.50 14.66
CA GLN A 113 5.67 15.85 14.82
C GLN A 113 5.92 16.21 16.29
N GLN A 114 6.79 17.18 16.53
CA GLN A 114 6.97 17.76 17.84
C GLN A 114 5.66 18.46 18.19
N THR A 115 4.76 17.76 18.88
CA THR A 115 3.61 18.38 19.51
C THR A 115 4.16 19.30 20.60
N ILE A 116 4.22 20.61 20.32
CA ILE A 116 4.53 21.62 21.33
C ILE A 116 3.29 21.68 22.24
N LEU A 117 3.25 20.81 23.25
CA LEU A 117 2.29 20.95 24.34
C LEU A 117 2.67 22.21 25.11
N LYS A 118 1.88 23.27 24.97
CA LYS A 118 1.98 24.44 25.86
C LYS A 118 1.05 24.20 27.05
N LEU A 119 1.62 24.27 28.25
CA LEU A 119 0.85 24.36 29.48
C LEU A 119 0.08 25.68 29.46
N VAL A 120 -1.25 25.61 29.45
CA VAL A 120 -2.11 26.78 29.68
C VAL A 120 -2.12 27.01 31.20
N ARG A 121 -1.67 28.21 31.61
CA ARG A 121 -1.81 28.71 32.98
C ARG A 121 -3.16 29.39 33.13
#